data_AF-A0A645J686-F1
#
_entry.id   AF-A0A645J686-F1
#
_cell.length_a   1.000
_cell.length_b   1.000
_cell.length_c   1.000
_cell.angle_alpha   90.00
_cell.angle_beta   90.00
_cell.angle_gamma   90.00
#
_symmetry.space_group_name_H-M   'P 1'
#
loop_
_entity.id
_entity.type
_entity.pdbx_description
1 polymer ?
#
loop_
_entity_poly.entity_id
_entity_poly.type
_entity_poly.pdbx_seq_one_letter_code
_entity_poly.pdbx_strand_id
1 'polypeptide(L)'
;MTKPEKIDIDKPEKKGNKEKEIAKLEKSIAQQEAMLEELRNRRFDPDYYHDYQKMKDLDEQIDEVHNSIESLMAKWEEYYA
;
A
#
# COMPACT_ATOMS: atom_id res chain seq x y z
N MET A 1 9.03 36.10 -44.04
CA MET A 1 9.42 36.33 -42.64
C MET A 1 8.18 36.06 -41.79
N THR A 2 8.06 35.10 -40.87
CA THR A 2 8.89 34.02 -40.34
C THR A 2 7.86 33.14 -39.60
N LYS A 3 7.84 31.81 -39.79
CA LYS A 3 7.00 30.90 -38.98
C LYS A 3 7.49 30.93 -37.53
N PRO A 4 6.62 30.95 -36.50
CA PRO A 4 7.09 30.65 -35.16
C PRO A 4 7.22 29.12 -35.03
N GLU A 5 8.46 28.71 -34.85
CA GLU A 5 8.90 27.38 -34.46
C GLU A 5 8.31 27.04 -33.09
N LYS A 6 7.51 25.97 -33.02
CA LYS A 6 7.04 25.45 -31.74
C LYS A 6 8.23 24.74 -31.11
N ILE A 7 8.77 25.37 -30.07
CA ILE A 7 9.82 24.83 -29.23
C ILE A 7 9.27 23.57 -28.58
N ASP A 8 9.79 22.41 -28.97
CA ASP A 8 9.58 21.16 -28.23
C ASP A 8 10.23 21.33 -26.86
N ILE A 9 9.38 21.54 -25.85
CA ILE A 9 9.79 21.61 -24.45
C ILE A 9 10.12 20.19 -24.05
N ASP A 10 11.41 19.84 -24.15
CA ASP A 10 11.96 18.61 -23.63
C ASP A 10 11.64 18.53 -22.12
N LYS A 11 10.75 17.59 -21.78
CA LYS A 11 10.06 17.53 -20.48
C LYS A 11 10.94 16.72 -19.51
N PRO A 12 11.49 17.31 -18.43
CA PRO A 12 12.23 16.54 -17.43
C PRO A 12 11.24 15.91 -16.43
N GLU A 13 10.38 14.98 -16.89
CA GLU A 13 9.22 14.54 -16.10
C GLU A 13 9.35 13.21 -15.36
N LYS A 14 10.57 12.72 -15.11
CA LYS A 14 10.73 11.33 -14.61
C LYS A 14 11.08 11.17 -13.14
N LYS A 15 11.66 12.17 -12.46
CA LYS A 15 12.10 12.02 -11.05
C LYS A 15 11.02 12.31 -10.02
N GLY A 16 10.24 13.38 -10.18
CA GLY A 16 9.21 13.77 -9.21
C GLY A 16 7.99 12.84 -9.14
N ASN A 17 7.86 11.88 -10.06
CA ASN A 17 6.81 10.86 -10.01
C ASN A 17 7.19 9.70 -9.07
N LYS A 18 8.46 9.27 -9.11
CA LYS A 18 8.95 8.13 -8.33
C LYS A 18 8.86 8.37 -6.81
N GLU A 19 9.31 9.53 -6.34
CA GLU A 19 9.24 9.91 -4.92
C GLU A 19 7.79 10.00 -4.41
N LYS A 20 6.85 10.44 -5.25
CA LYS A 20 5.43 10.48 -4.90
C LYS A 20 4.81 9.09 -4.80
N GLU A 21 5.17 8.18 -5.71
CA GLU A 21 4.68 6.80 -5.67
C GLU A 21 5.26 6.05 -4.47
N ILE A 22 6.54 6.25 -4.15
CA ILE A 22 7.16 5.74 -2.92
C ILE A 22 6.42 6.24 -1.68
N ALA A 23 6.18 7.55 -1.56
CA ALA A 23 5.47 8.11 -0.40
C ALA A 23 4.04 7.58 -0.25
N LYS A 24 3.36 7.29 -1.38
CA LYS A 24 2.03 6.63 -1.35
C LYS A 24 2.13 5.19 -0.88
N LEU A 25 3.13 4.44 -1.36
CA LEU A 25 3.36 3.05 -0.93
C LEU A 25 3.65 2.99 0.57
N GLU A 26 4.57 3.81 1.08
CA GLU A 26 4.91 3.87 2.51
C GLU A 26 3.69 4.21 3.36
N LYS A 27 2.90 5.20 2.94
CA LYS A 27 1.65 5.53 3.63
C LYS A 27 0.67 4.36 3.61
N SER A 28 0.53 3.66 2.48
CA SER A 28 -0.37 2.51 2.36
C SER A 28 0.09 1.34 3.22
N ILE A 29 1.41 1.07 3.28
CA ILE A 29 1.99 0.03 4.13
C ILE A 29 1.69 0.35 5.59
N ALA A 30 2.00 1.56 6.06
CA ALA A 30 1.75 1.97 7.44
C ALA A 30 0.26 1.88 7.83
N GLN A 31 -0.65 2.23 6.91
CA GLN A 31 -2.09 2.10 7.12
C GLN A 31 -2.52 0.63 7.25
N GLN A 32 -1.99 -0.25 6.41
CA GLN A 32 -2.30 -1.67 6.46
C GLN A 32 -1.67 -2.37 7.67
N GLU A 33 -0.48 -1.96 8.11
CA GLU A 33 0.13 -2.45 9.35
C GLU A 33 -0.71 -2.08 10.57
N ALA A 34 -1.21 -0.84 10.65
CA ALA A 34 -2.13 -0.43 11.70
C ALA A 34 -3.44 -1.24 11.66
N MET A 35 -4.01 -1.45 10.48
CA MET A 35 -5.21 -2.30 10.30
C MET A 35 -4.95 -3.75 10.72
N LEU A 36 -3.79 -4.31 10.38
CA LEU A 36 -3.38 -5.66 10.78
C LEU A 36 -3.33 -5.79 12.31
N GLU A 37 -2.79 -4.79 13.00
CA GLU A 37 -2.76 -4.77 14.46
C GLU A 37 -4.16 -4.64 15.07
N GLU A 38 -5.04 -3.79 14.50
CA GLU A 38 -6.44 -3.71 14.91
C GLU A 38 -7.17 -5.05 14.76
N LEU A 39 -7.00 -5.74 13.62
CA LEU A 39 -7.59 -7.06 13.39
C LEU A 39 -7.02 -8.10 14.36
N ARG A 40 -5.72 -8.09 14.62
CA ARG A 40 -5.09 -8.97 15.63
C ARG A 40 -5.65 -8.71 17.02
N ASN A 41 -5.91 -7.46 17.39
CA ASN A 41 -6.51 -7.12 18.67
C ASN A 41 -7.95 -7.64 18.82
N ARG A 42 -8.72 -7.71 17.72
CA ARG A 42 -10.06 -8.29 17.74
C ARG A 42 -10.09 -9.78 18.11
N ARG A 43 -8.97 -10.51 17.97
CA ARG A 43 -8.87 -11.91 18.43
C ARG A 43 -9.06 -12.06 19.94
N PHE A 44 -8.82 -11.00 20.71
CA PHE A 44 -9.02 -10.98 22.16
C PHE A 44 -10.43 -10.55 22.58
N ASP A 45 -11.27 -10.17 21.62
CA ASP A 45 -12.67 -9.83 21.89
C ASP A 45 -13.47 -11.13 22.17
N PRO A 46 -14.19 -11.23 23.31
CA PRO A 46 -15.04 -12.37 23.63
C PRO A 46 -16.03 -12.74 22.52
N ASP A 47 -16.52 -11.76 21.77
CA ASP A 47 -17.48 -12.00 20.68
C ASP A 47 -16.87 -12.75 19.51
N TYR A 48 -15.55 -12.67 19.33
CA TYR A 48 -14.81 -13.35 18.27
C TYR A 48 -14.26 -14.69 18.75
N TYR A 49 -13.66 -14.78 19.94
CA TYR A 49 -13.08 -16.06 20.37
C TYR A 49 -14.13 -17.11 20.76
N HIS A 50 -15.36 -16.71 21.13
CA HIS A 50 -16.48 -17.63 21.35
C HIS A 50 -17.17 -18.08 20.07
N ASP A 51 -16.98 -17.37 18.97
CA ASP A 51 -17.62 -17.64 17.69
C ASP A 51 -16.59 -18.10 16.66
N TYR A 52 -16.54 -19.41 16.43
CA TYR A 52 -15.61 -20.03 15.50
C TYR A 52 -15.69 -19.43 14.10
N GLN A 53 -16.89 -19.09 13.60
CA GLN A 53 -17.03 -18.54 12.26
C GLN A 53 -16.43 -17.15 12.19
N LYS A 54 -16.73 -16.29 13.17
CA LYS A 54 -16.12 -14.95 13.23
C LYS A 54 -14.61 -15.00 13.36
N MET A 55 -14.08 -15.94 14.16
CA MET A 55 -12.63 -16.12 14.29
C MET A 55 -12.00 -16.56 12.97
N LYS A 56 -12.62 -17.51 12.26
CA LYS A 56 -12.17 -17.95 10.94
C LYS A 56 -12.17 -16.80 9.92
N ASP A 57 -13.25 -16.03 9.87
CA ASP A 57 -13.37 -14.88 8.97
C ASP A 57 -12.36 -13.77 9.32
N LEU A 58 -12.04 -13.59 10.61
CA LEU A 58 -11.03 -12.66 11.08
C LEU A 58 -9.62 -13.12 10.67
N ASP A 59 -9.34 -14.42 10.76
CA ASP A 59 -8.07 -15.00 10.35
C ASP A 59 -7.85 -14.88 8.84
N GLU A 60 -8.89 -15.13 8.03
CA GLU A 60 -8.85 -14.91 6.58
C GLU A 60 -8.56 -13.44 6.23
N GLN A 61 -9.20 -12.49 6.93
CA GLN A 61 -8.90 -11.06 6.75
C GLN A 61 -7.47 -10.69 7.15
N ILE A 62 -6.94 -11.28 8.22
CA ILE A 62 -5.56 -11.05 8.66
C ILE A 62 -4.57 -11.55 7.59
N ASP A 63 -4.82 -12.73 7.01
CA ASP A 63 -3.97 -13.29 5.96
C ASP A 63 -4.03 -12.45 4.68
N GLU A 64 -5.20 -11.96 4.29
CA GLU A 64 -5.36 -11.04 3.15
C GLU A 64 -4.59 -9.74 3.32
N VAL A 65 -4.68 -9.10 4.50
CA VAL A 65 -3.93 -7.88 4.81
C VAL A 65 -2.43 -8.15 4.80
N HIS A 66 -1.98 -9.27 5.36
CA HIS A 66 -0.58 -9.66 5.34
C HIS A 66 -0.03 -9.79 3.90
N ASN A 67 -0.75 -10.51 3.04
CA ASN A 67 -0.38 -10.66 1.64
C ASN A 67 -0.38 -9.31 0.89
N SER A 68 -1.29 -8.40 1.25
CA SER A 68 -1.31 -7.06 0.67
C SER A 68 -0.09 -6.23 1.07
N ILE A 69 0.32 -6.28 2.35
CA ILE A 69 1.54 -5.63 2.84
C ILE A 69 2.76 -6.18 2.10
N GLU A 70 2.91 -7.51 1.99
CA GLU A 70 4.02 -8.12 1.26
C GLU A 70 4.07 -7.66 -0.21
N SER A 71 2.91 -7.59 -0.88
CA SER A 71 2.83 -7.09 -2.26
C SER A 71 3.23 -5.61 -2.37
N LEU A 72 2.85 -4.77 -1.40
CA LEU A 72 3.22 -3.36 -1.36
C LEU A 72 4.70 -3.17 -1.07
N MET A 73 5.27 -3.97 -0.14
CA MET A 73 6.69 -3.96 0.17
C MET A 73 7.53 -4.37 -1.04
N ALA A 74 7.14 -5.43 -1.75
CA ALA A 74 7.83 -5.85 -2.97
C ALA A 74 7.85 -4.72 -4.02
N LYS A 75 6.73 -4.03 -4.23
CA LYS A 75 6.65 -2.86 -5.13
C LYS A 75 7.51 -1.69 -4.64
N TRP A 76 7.56 -1.47 -3.33
CA TRP A 76 8.41 -0.43 -2.75
C TRP A 76 9.89 -0.77 -3.00
N GLU A 77 10.30 -2.02 -2.76
CA GLU A 77 11.66 -2.50 -3.04
C GLU A 77 12.04 -2.36 -4.52
N GLU A 78 11.14 -2.62 -5.46
CA GLU A 78 11.36 -2.39 -6.90
C GLU A 78 11.71 -0.92 -7.24
N TYR A 79 11.24 0.04 -6.44
CA TYR A 79 11.63 1.43 -6.61
C TYR A 79 13.03 1.73 -6.03
N TYR A 80 13.59 0.90 -5.16
CA TYR A 80 14.93 1.10 -4.59
C TYR A 80 16.00 0.18 -5.18
N ALA A 81 15.60 -0.90 -5.86
CA ALA A 81 16.45 -1.77 -6.68
C ALA A 81 16.97 -1.05 -7.95
#